data_AF-A0A951CX06-F1
#
_entry.id   AF-A0A951CX06-F1
#
_cell.length_a   1.000
_cell.length_b   1.000
_cell.length_c   1.000
_cell.angle_alpha   90.00
_cell.angle_beta   90.00
_cell.angle_gamma   90.00
#
_symmetry.space_group_name_H-M   'P 1'
#
loop_
_entity.id
_entity.type
_entity.pdbx_description
1 polymer ?
#
loop_
_entity_poly.entity_id
_entity_poly.type
_entity_poly.pdbx_seq_one_letter_code
_entity_poly.pdbx_strand_id
1 'polypeptide(L)'
;MPTAKFIAACCAFVLLASCQREKRDIRPAPTRLAIYGDAARESPLRPGGPIQPQPVATNPYNGSSYDISEGQRLYNWYNCSGCHSQGGGGIGPPLIKT
;
A
#
# COMPACT_ATOMS: atom_id res chain seq x y z
N MET A 1 -23.02 -6.10 43.12
CA MET A 1 -23.19 -6.98 41.93
C MET A 1 -23.68 -6.27 40.65
N PRO A 2 -24.55 -5.23 40.65
CA PRO A 2 -25.01 -4.62 39.39
C PRO A 2 -23.94 -3.79 38.67
N THR A 3 -22.99 -3.20 39.41
CA THR A 3 -21.89 -2.39 38.87
C THR A 3 -20.95 -3.17 37.94
N ALA A 4 -20.59 -4.40 38.30
CA ALA A 4 -19.74 -5.26 37.47
C ALA A 4 -20.41 -5.64 36.14
N LYS A 5 -21.73 -5.88 36.14
CA LYS A 5 -22.50 -6.17 34.92
C LYS A 5 -22.60 -4.95 34.01
N PHE A 6 -22.77 -3.75 34.59
CA PHE A 6 -22.77 -2.49 33.84
C PHE A 6 -21.41 -2.22 33.19
N ILE A 7 -20.30 -2.42 33.91
CA ILE A 7 -18.95 -2.25 33.37
C ILE A 7 -18.71 -3.22 32.22
N ALA A 8 -19.05 -4.50 32.39
CA ALA A 8 -18.89 -5.51 31.35
C ALA A 8 -19.71 -5.17 30.08
N ALA A 9 -20.96 -4.70 30.25
CA ALA A 9 -21.82 -4.29 29.14
C ALA A 9 -21.25 -3.07 28.40
N CYS A 10 -20.76 -2.05 29.13
CA CYS A 10 -20.11 -0.88 28.52
C CYS A 10 -18.83 -1.27 27.76
N CYS A 11 -17.98 -2.13 28.32
CA CYS A 11 -16.78 -2.61 27.65
C CYS A 11 -17.11 -3.37 26.35
N ALA A 12 -18.12 -4.25 26.39
CA ALA A 12 -18.56 -4.97 25.20
C ALA A 12 -19.09 -4.02 24.11
N PHE A 13 -19.83 -2.99 24.49
CA PHE A 13 -20.34 -1.98 23.56
C PHE A 13 -19.21 -1.17 22.90
N VAL A 14 -18.19 -0.78 23.67
CA VAL A 14 -17.01 -0.06 23.15
C VAL A 14 -16.22 -0.93 22.16
N LEU A 15 -16.02 -2.22 22.47
CA LEU A 15 -15.32 -3.14 21.58
C LEU A 15 -16.04 -3.33 20.25
N LEU A 16 -17.37 -3.43 20.27
CA LEU A 16 -18.20 -3.55 19.06
C LEU A 16 -18.19 -2.26 18.23
N ALA A 17 -18.24 -1.09 18.88
CA ALA A 17 -18.22 0.21 18.20
C ALA A 17 -16.82 0.59 17.68
N SER A 18 -15.74 0.00 18.22
CA SER A 18 -14.36 0.28 17.82
C SER A 18 -13.89 -0.52 16.60
N CYS A 19 -14.71 -1.43 16.05
CA CYS A 19 -14.41 -2.10 14.79
C CYS A 19 -14.45 -1.10 13.62
N GLN A 20 -13.32 -0.46 13.34
CA GLN A 20 -13.16 0.43 12.19
C GLN A 20 -13.16 -0.41 10.90
N ARG A 21 -14.30 -0.38 10.19
CA ARG A 21 -14.41 -0.99 8.87
C ARG A 21 -13.58 -0.17 7.88
N GLU A 22 -12.63 -0.82 7.21
CA GLU A 22 -11.84 -0.17 6.15
C GLU A 22 -12.74 0.32 5.01
N LYS A 23 -12.56 1.59 4.64
CA LYS A 23 -13.22 2.17 3.46
C LYS A 23 -12.50 1.69 2.21
N ARG A 24 -13.21 0.94 1.35
CA ARG A 24 -12.69 0.42 0.09
C ARG A 24 -13.16 1.29 -1.07
N ASP A 25 -12.24 1.71 -1.92
CA ASP A 25 -12.58 2.28 -3.22
C ASP A 25 -12.56 1.16 -4.27
N ILE A 26 -13.74 0.67 -4.65
CA ILE A 26 -13.86 -0.46 -5.59
C ILE A 26 -13.57 -0.03 -7.04
N ARG A 27 -13.59 1.28 -7.31
CA ARG A 27 -13.31 1.85 -8.63
C ARG A 27 -12.51 3.13 -8.48
N PRO A 28 -11.24 3.03 -8.06
CA PRO A 28 -10.40 4.20 -7.96
C PRO A 28 -10.26 4.83 -9.35
N ALA A 29 -10.42 6.14 -9.43
CA ALA A 29 -10.00 6.87 -10.63
C ALA A 29 -8.50 6.58 -10.86
N PRO A 30 -8.03 6.49 -12.12
CA PRO A 30 -6.63 6.22 -12.39
C PRO A 30 -5.77 7.25 -11.65
N THR A 31 -4.75 6.79 -10.91
CA THR A 31 -3.91 7.69 -10.14
C THR A 31 -3.27 8.68 -11.12
N ARG A 32 -3.56 9.98 -11.00
CA ARG A 32 -2.98 11.00 -11.88
C ARG A 32 -1.44 10.95 -11.87
N LEU A 33 -0.83 10.58 -10.74
CA LEU A 33 0.61 10.32 -10.61
C LEU A 33 1.13 9.13 -11.44
N ALA A 34 0.33 8.08 -11.64
CA ALA A 34 0.70 6.92 -12.44
C ALA A 34 0.58 7.18 -13.96
N ILE A 35 -0.32 8.08 -14.37
CA ILE A 35 -0.56 8.41 -15.79
C ILE A 35 0.26 9.64 -16.24
N TYR A 36 0.48 10.62 -15.36
CA TYR A 36 1.03 11.94 -15.72
C TYR A 36 2.16 12.42 -14.80
N GLY A 37 2.63 11.60 -13.86
CA GLY A 37 3.70 11.96 -12.94
C GLY A 37 5.08 11.49 -13.42
N ASP A 38 6.12 12.24 -13.06
CA ASP A 38 7.53 11.84 -13.21
C ASP A 38 7.92 10.62 -12.35
N ALA A 39 6.98 10.09 -11.56
CA ALA A 39 7.14 8.95 -10.66
C ALA A 39 7.40 7.61 -11.39
N ALA A 40 7.08 7.53 -12.68
CA ALA A 40 7.27 6.35 -13.52
C ALA A 40 8.54 6.44 -14.41
N ARG A 41 9.54 7.26 -14.06
CA ARG A 41 10.81 7.24 -14.82
C ARG A 41 11.52 5.90 -14.65
N GLU A 42 11.64 5.17 -15.74
CA GLU A 42 12.34 3.89 -15.81
C GLU A 42 13.88 4.05 -15.84
N SER A 43 14.38 5.27 -16.05
CA SER A 43 15.81 5.53 -16.26
C SER A 43 16.31 6.75 -15.48
N PRO A 44 17.54 6.68 -14.91
CA PRO A 44 18.22 7.83 -14.35
C PRO A 44 18.84 8.75 -15.42
N LEU A 45 18.86 8.32 -16.70
CA LEU A 45 19.41 9.12 -17.79
C LEU A 45 18.53 10.37 -18.01
N ARG A 46 19.15 11.54 -17.93
CA ARG A 46 18.51 12.84 -18.16
C ARG A 46 19.31 13.59 -19.22
N PRO A 47 18.70 14.02 -20.34
CA PRO A 47 19.36 14.96 -21.25
C PRO A 47 19.62 16.27 -20.48
N GLY A 48 20.88 16.73 -20.49
CA GLY A 48 21.41 17.97 -19.90
C GLY A 48 20.51 18.80 -18.97
N GLY A 49 20.82 18.83 -17.67
CA GLY A 49 20.15 19.70 -16.70
C GLY A 49 20.59 19.46 -15.25
N PRO A 50 20.23 20.36 -14.30
CA PRO A 50 20.55 20.18 -12.88
C PRO A 50 19.86 18.95 -12.29
N ILE A 51 20.57 18.23 -11.42
CA ILE A 51 20.02 17.08 -10.69
C ILE A 51 19.00 17.59 -9.67
N GLN A 52 17.72 17.46 -10.00
CA GLN A 52 16.64 17.66 -9.05
C GLN A 52 16.31 16.31 -8.38
N PRO A 53 16.19 16.27 -7.04
CA PRO A 53 15.72 15.08 -6.34
C PRO A 53 14.39 14.62 -6.96
N GLN A 54 14.29 13.32 -7.25
CA GLN A 54 13.02 12.71 -7.65
C GLN A 54 12.01 12.97 -6.53
N PRO A 55 10.83 13.55 -6.82
CA PRO A 55 9.78 13.66 -5.82
C PRO A 55 9.43 12.24 -5.34
N VAL A 56 9.48 12.01 -4.04
CA VAL A 56 9.01 10.74 -3.48
C VAL A 56 7.50 10.70 -3.71
N ALA A 57 7.06 9.84 -4.62
CA ALA A 57 5.65 9.63 -4.87
C ALA A 57 5.03 8.92 -3.66
N THR A 58 4.07 9.57 -3.00
CA THR A 58 3.26 8.91 -1.99
C THR A 58 2.33 7.92 -2.68
N ASN A 59 2.43 6.64 -2.33
CA ASN A 59 1.50 5.63 -2.81
C ASN A 59 0.11 5.87 -2.15
N PRO A 60 -0.93 6.25 -2.92
CA PRO A 60 -2.26 6.52 -2.36
C PRO A 60 -2.95 5.25 -1.84
N TYR A 61 -2.47 4.07 -2.23
CA TYR A 61 -2.98 2.77 -1.81
C TYR A 61 -2.30 2.24 -0.55
N ASN A 62 -1.38 3.00 0.04
CA ASN A 62 -0.68 2.58 1.26
C ASN A 62 -1.66 2.51 2.45
N GLY A 63 -1.55 1.44 3.26
CA GLY A 63 -2.37 1.24 4.46
C GLY A 63 -3.76 0.63 4.23
N SER A 64 -4.16 0.40 2.97
CA SER A 64 -5.38 -0.31 2.60
C SER A 64 -5.12 -1.82 2.56
N SER A 65 -5.77 -2.62 3.42
CA SER A 65 -5.59 -4.08 3.40
C SER A 65 -6.10 -4.68 2.10
N TYR A 66 -7.15 -4.10 1.53
CA TYR A 66 -7.68 -4.50 0.23
C TYR A 66 -6.64 -4.29 -0.87
N ASP A 67 -6.09 -3.09 -1.00
CA ASP A 67 -5.16 -2.77 -2.08
C ASP A 67 -3.82 -3.52 -1.93
N ILE A 68 -3.38 -3.76 -0.69
CA ILE A 68 -2.19 -4.60 -0.43
C ILE A 68 -2.43 -6.04 -0.90
N SER A 69 -3.59 -6.63 -0.58
CA SER A 69 -3.92 -7.99 -1.02
C SER A 69 -4.03 -8.11 -2.54
N GLU A 70 -4.60 -7.08 -3.17
CA GLU A 70 -4.72 -7.00 -4.62
C GLU A 70 -3.35 -6.79 -5.28
N GLY A 71 -2.49 -5.96 -4.69
CA GLY A 71 -1.10 -5.81 -5.09
C GLY A 71 -0.31 -7.12 -5.03
N GLN A 72 -0.49 -7.93 -3.98
CA GLN A 72 0.13 -9.26 -3.89
C GLN A 72 -0.35 -10.21 -5.00
N ARG A 73 -1.65 -10.16 -5.33
CA ARG A 73 -2.22 -10.93 -6.45
C ARG A 73 -1.60 -10.52 -7.78
N LEU A 74 -1.53 -9.21 -8.05
CA LEU A 74 -0.94 -8.65 -9.26
C LEU A 74 0.56 -8.93 -9.37
N TYR A 75 1.29 -8.86 -8.26
CA TYR A 75 2.73 -9.13 -8.21
C TYR A 75 3.08 -10.53 -8.72
N ASN A 76 2.26 -11.53 -8.36
CA ASN A 76 2.40 -12.87 -8.89
C ASN A 76 1.91 -12.97 -10.33
N TRP A 77 0.78 -12.34 -10.66
CA TRP A 77 0.18 -12.44 -11.99
C TRP A 77 1.05 -11.82 -13.09
N TYR A 78 1.74 -10.73 -12.78
CA TYR A 78 2.69 -10.08 -13.69
C TYR A 78 4.11 -10.63 -13.58
N ASN A 79 4.27 -11.82 -12.98
CA ASN A 79 5.54 -12.57 -12.91
C ASN A 79 6.68 -11.83 -12.19
N CYS A 80 6.37 -10.82 -11.37
CA CYS A 80 7.39 -10.10 -10.61
C CYS A 80 8.15 -11.04 -9.67
N SER A 81 7.46 -12.03 -9.11
CA SER A 81 8.04 -13.02 -8.21
C SER A 81 9.07 -13.95 -8.84
N GLY A 82 9.07 -14.09 -10.18
CA GLY A 82 10.07 -14.90 -10.88
C GLY A 82 11.48 -14.35 -10.72
N CYS A 83 11.65 -13.02 -10.75
CA CYS A 83 12.95 -12.38 -10.55
C CYS A 83 13.18 -11.93 -9.11
N HIS A 84 12.14 -11.45 -8.44
CA HIS A 84 12.24 -10.76 -7.15
C HIS A 84 11.77 -11.60 -5.95
N SER A 85 11.53 -12.90 -6.14
CA SER A 85 10.98 -13.81 -5.12
C SER A 85 9.69 -13.25 -4.51
N GLN A 86 9.39 -13.42 -3.22
CA GLN A 86 8.27 -12.69 -2.58
C GLN A 86 8.63 -11.25 -2.17
N GLY A 87 9.43 -10.55 -2.99
CA GLY A 87 9.92 -9.19 -2.73
C GLY A 87 11.28 -9.11 -2.04
N GLY A 88 11.78 -10.22 -1.49
CA GLY A 88 13.10 -10.32 -0.86
C GLY A 88 14.29 -10.30 -1.82
N GLY A 89 14.04 -10.32 -3.14
CA GLY A 89 15.09 -10.37 -4.16
C GLY A 89 15.52 -11.79 -4.51
N GLY A 90 16.49 -11.89 -5.42
CA GLY A 90 16.99 -13.16 -5.97
C GLY A 90 17.83 -12.88 -7.21
N ILE A 91 17.24 -13.11 -8.39
CA ILE A 91 17.83 -12.68 -9.67
C ILE A 91 17.81 -11.14 -9.74
N GLY A 92 16.68 -10.54 -9.37
CA GLY A 92 16.52 -9.10 -9.21
C GLY A 92 16.79 -8.63 -7.78
N PRO A 93 17.05 -7.32 -7.57
CA PRO A 93 17.23 -6.76 -6.23
C PRO A 93 15.95 -6.86 -5.38
N PRO A 94 16.04 -6.70 -4.04
CA PRO A 94 14.86 -6.62 -3.19
C PRO A 94 13.98 -5.41 -3.56
N LEU A 95 12.66 -5.60 -3.48
CA LEU A 95 11.65 -4.54 -3.69
C LEU A 95 10.97 -4.13 -2.38
N ILE A 96 11.30 -4.81 -1.29
CA ILE A 96 10.91 -4.42 0.07
C ILE A 96 12.00 -3.53 0.68
N LYS A 97 11.59 -2.63 1.58
CA LYS A 97 12.56 -1.85 2.36
C LYS A 97 13.23 -2.79 3.36
N THR A 98 14.56 -2.72 3.41
CA THR A 98 15.39 -3.28 4.48
C THR A 98 15.35 -2.41 5.72
#